data_AF-A0A0W0SJ77-F1
#
_entry.id   AF-A0A0W0SJ77-F1
#
_cell.length_a   1.000
_cell.length_b   1.000
_cell.length_c   1.000
_cell.angle_alpha   90.00
_cell.angle_beta   90.00
_cell.angle_gamma   90.00
#
_symmetry.space_group_name_H-M   'P 1'
#
loop_
_entity.id
_entity.type
_entity.pdbx_description
1 polymer ?
#
loop_
_entity_poly.entity_id
_entity_poly.type
_entity_poly.pdbx_seq_one_letter_code
_entity_poly.pdbx_strand_id
1 'polypeptide(L)'
;MNKSALIIRNVSSIVPDEIQSIVALAGLDQTIAVNAQAAESVKQFQTKIANGEKITAELIQDEAVRDYLYEVVKARTGSHVILHLDHNKEDAEQYILRKLDNLKKNEHLNLLYLGGGHGGGHNGLVDEETNGLKKKSVLAIVEKIRDKELTAGAAIFGSCYSAAFTNHFRDFVIHKGVMLADSVECNNNSFTNVVSWINDSESNEFFSAEEIDSFKVKPSDLRAKFNEFVGMSPELDKKYLLIAYADYTQKELSTLDYEQVKLALSADNELNSAVLEHRTDLLDRELVAFSQDAAEAQGPLTADVLKPLIDKYPRINDYTAHLFDTVVFNSNIEKFINQLRQKIEEFASDNDPDDDADISEELFQYLQTQFQKPEEKNFLKIFEHMNKIEYAQNLEELREFTKNKLAASIAEYYDSTDDLGPQIKILEDEEVLYQKILQTMQTETLTSKVLSSPTHSALLKLSEATGKPAHACVDAYKRIEKVIEIIRSNLLVDVIIEEDVRKFNQISMMNDFNARFKNAMLESQKVVQARVAHEDQVALVIEHNHDFKDKFSALKANLSDEEAESESEGATISEI
;
A
#
# COMPACT_ATOMS: atom_id res chain seq x y z
N MET A 1 17.98 -8.40 23.71
CA MET A 1 17.67 -6.95 23.85
C MET A 1 16.37 -6.84 24.64
N ASN A 2 16.27 -5.98 25.66
CA ASN A 2 14.96 -5.75 26.31
C ASN A 2 14.12 -4.87 25.37
N LYS A 3 13.11 -5.46 24.73
CA LYS A 3 12.23 -4.78 23.78
C LYS A 3 11.10 -4.07 24.54
N SER A 4 10.90 -2.79 24.30
CA SER A 4 9.78 -1.98 24.80
C SER A 4 9.00 -1.39 23.64
N ALA A 5 7.67 -1.47 23.72
CA ALA A 5 6.81 -0.90 22.70
C ALA A 5 5.60 -0.18 23.31
N LEU A 6 5.14 0.88 22.62
CA LEU A 6 3.80 1.43 22.78
C LEU A 6 3.00 1.07 21.54
N ILE A 7 1.96 0.25 21.71
CA ILE A 7 1.08 -0.20 20.64
C ILE A 7 -0.30 0.38 20.91
N ILE A 8 -0.80 1.20 19.99
CA ILE A 8 -2.17 1.71 19.98
C ILE A 8 -2.86 1.08 18.77
N ARG A 9 -3.72 0.08 19.03
CA ARG A 9 -4.35 -0.76 17.99
C ARG A 9 -5.87 -0.64 18.06
N ASN A 10 -6.50 -0.25 16.95
CA ASN A 10 -7.96 -0.21 16.83
C ASN A 10 -8.58 -1.61 16.58
N VAL A 11 -9.30 -2.18 17.54
CA VAL A 11 -9.84 -3.54 17.44
C VAL A 11 -11.27 -3.62 16.87
N SER A 12 -11.78 -2.54 16.27
CA SER A 12 -13.09 -2.53 15.61
C SER A 12 -13.18 -3.45 14.40
N SER A 13 -12.06 -3.60 13.68
CA SER A 13 -11.92 -4.43 12.48
C SER A 13 -10.86 -5.52 12.66
N ILE A 14 -10.66 -5.99 13.90
CA ILE A 14 -9.64 -6.98 14.23
C ILE A 14 -9.90 -8.32 13.53
N VAL A 15 -8.86 -8.90 12.94
CA VAL A 15 -8.94 -10.19 12.24
C VAL A 15 -8.41 -11.35 13.11
N PRO A 16 -8.77 -12.62 12.81
CA PRO A 16 -8.40 -13.76 13.66
C PRO A 16 -6.90 -13.90 13.97
N ASP A 17 -6.03 -13.64 12.99
CA ASP A 17 -4.58 -13.78 13.17
C ASP A 17 -4.01 -12.70 14.12
N GLU A 18 -4.63 -11.52 14.16
CA GLU A 18 -4.29 -10.47 15.12
C GLU A 18 -4.76 -10.83 16.53
N ILE A 19 -5.93 -11.46 16.67
CA ILE A 19 -6.41 -11.97 17.97
C ILE A 19 -5.42 -12.99 18.53
N GLN A 20 -4.97 -13.94 17.70
CA GLN A 20 -3.94 -14.91 18.08
C GLN A 20 -2.64 -14.22 18.49
N SER A 21 -2.23 -13.19 17.74
CA SER A 21 -1.04 -12.39 18.05
C SER A 21 -1.14 -11.69 19.41
N ILE A 22 -2.30 -11.10 19.74
CA ILE A 22 -2.53 -10.47 21.06
C ILE A 22 -2.43 -11.50 22.19
N VAL A 23 -3.06 -12.67 22.03
CA VAL A 23 -3.01 -13.75 23.02
C VAL A 23 -1.57 -14.25 23.22
N ALA A 24 -0.83 -14.43 22.12
CA ALA A 24 0.57 -14.84 22.14
C ALA A 24 1.46 -13.79 22.83
N LEU A 25 1.22 -12.50 22.59
CA LEU A 25 1.92 -11.39 23.25
C LEU A 25 1.63 -11.35 24.76
N ALA A 26 0.39 -11.64 25.17
CA ALA A 26 0.01 -11.77 26.57
C ALA A 26 0.59 -13.03 27.24
N GLY A 27 1.06 -14.01 26.46
CA GLY A 27 1.67 -15.24 26.97
C GLY A 27 0.65 -16.17 27.58
N LEU A 28 -0.58 -16.08 27.10
CA LEU A 28 -1.68 -16.90 27.59
C LEU A 28 -1.77 -18.16 26.73
N ASP A 29 -1.88 -19.30 27.40
CA ASP A 29 -2.04 -20.61 26.78
C ASP A 29 -3.09 -21.43 27.57
N GLN A 30 -3.28 -22.70 27.17
CA GLN A 30 -4.28 -23.59 27.78
C GLN A 30 -4.04 -23.87 29.28
N THR A 31 -2.89 -23.48 29.85
CA THR A 31 -2.57 -23.65 31.27
C THR A 31 -3.06 -22.48 32.14
N ILE A 32 -3.66 -21.45 31.54
CA ILE A 32 -4.17 -20.28 32.25
C ILE A 32 -5.20 -20.66 33.33
N ALA A 33 -5.01 -20.12 34.54
CA ALA A 33 -6.00 -20.24 35.61
C ALA A 33 -7.13 -19.20 35.43
N VAL A 34 -8.39 -19.65 35.45
CA VAL A 34 -9.56 -18.77 35.40
C VAL A 34 -9.74 -18.06 36.74
N ASN A 35 -9.69 -16.73 36.75
CA ASN A 35 -9.86 -15.93 37.96
C ASN A 35 -11.36 -15.77 38.28
N ALA A 36 -11.82 -16.46 39.31
CA ALA A 36 -13.22 -16.42 39.74
C ALA A 36 -13.74 -15.03 40.15
N GLN A 37 -12.84 -14.09 40.50
CA GLN A 37 -13.17 -12.71 40.89
C GLN A 37 -13.09 -11.71 39.73
N ALA A 38 -12.67 -12.13 38.53
CA ALA A 38 -12.61 -11.23 37.38
C ALA A 38 -14.02 -10.84 36.89
N ALA A 39 -14.11 -9.84 36.02
CA ALA A 39 -15.34 -9.55 35.29
C ALA A 39 -15.77 -10.76 34.44
N GLU A 40 -17.07 -10.91 34.17
CA GLU A 40 -17.60 -12.10 33.49
C GLU A 40 -17.02 -12.28 32.08
N SER A 41 -16.84 -11.19 31.32
CA SER A 41 -16.18 -11.21 30.01
C SER A 41 -14.73 -11.71 30.09
N VAL A 42 -13.99 -11.32 31.14
CA VAL A 42 -12.62 -11.80 31.38
C VAL A 42 -12.62 -13.28 31.76
N LYS A 43 -13.56 -13.75 32.59
CA LYS A 43 -13.69 -15.19 32.89
C LYS A 43 -13.99 -16.00 31.64
N GLN A 44 -14.91 -15.51 30.81
CA GLN A 44 -15.25 -16.14 29.54
C GLN A 44 -14.02 -16.21 28.63
N PHE A 45 -13.25 -15.13 28.52
CA PHE A 45 -12.00 -15.09 27.77
C PHE A 45 -10.99 -16.12 28.27
N GLN A 46 -10.71 -16.15 29.57
CA GLN A 46 -9.78 -17.10 30.18
C GLN A 46 -10.24 -18.55 30.01
N THR A 47 -11.55 -18.82 30.19
CA THR A 47 -12.13 -20.16 30.01
C THR A 47 -11.96 -20.65 28.59
N LYS A 48 -12.20 -19.78 27.60
CA LYS A 48 -12.00 -20.14 26.19
C LYS A 48 -10.55 -20.48 25.89
N ILE A 49 -9.59 -19.68 26.40
CA ILE A 49 -8.17 -19.99 26.25
C ILE A 49 -7.83 -21.34 26.90
N ALA A 50 -8.25 -21.57 28.15
CA ALA A 50 -8.00 -22.81 28.88
C ALA A 50 -8.54 -24.05 28.15
N ASN A 51 -9.68 -23.92 27.48
CA ASN A 51 -10.31 -24.98 26.70
C ASN A 51 -9.75 -25.14 25.28
N GLY A 52 -8.81 -24.27 24.84
CA GLY A 52 -8.34 -24.23 23.46
C GLY A 52 -9.40 -23.79 22.45
N GLU A 53 -10.41 -23.04 22.89
CA GLU A 53 -11.47 -22.52 22.05
C GLU A 53 -11.03 -21.24 21.31
N LYS A 54 -11.61 -21.02 20.13
CA LYS A 54 -11.40 -19.78 19.37
C LYS A 54 -11.92 -18.57 20.15
N ILE A 55 -11.09 -17.55 20.28
CA ILE A 55 -11.46 -16.23 20.80
C ILE A 55 -12.12 -15.43 19.69
N THR A 56 -13.26 -14.80 20.01
CA THR A 56 -14.02 -14.00 19.06
C THR A 56 -13.66 -12.52 19.15
N ALA A 57 -13.93 -11.76 18.08
CA ALA A 57 -13.66 -10.33 18.05
C ALA A 57 -14.48 -9.57 19.10
N GLU A 58 -15.74 -9.95 19.31
CA GLU A 58 -16.65 -9.32 20.29
C GLU A 58 -16.08 -9.38 21.70
N LEU A 59 -15.40 -10.48 22.03
CA LEU A 59 -14.79 -10.63 23.36
C LEU A 59 -13.58 -9.72 23.53
N ILE A 60 -12.78 -9.52 22.48
CA ILE A 60 -11.67 -8.54 22.47
C ILE A 60 -12.19 -7.10 22.47
N GLN A 61 -13.41 -6.86 21.98
CA GLN A 61 -14.04 -5.55 21.98
C GLN A 61 -14.68 -5.17 23.33
N ASP A 62 -14.68 -6.05 24.33
CA ASP A 62 -15.11 -5.73 25.68
C ASP A 62 -14.00 -4.99 26.46
N GLU A 63 -14.33 -3.84 27.07
CA GLU A 63 -13.34 -3.01 27.77
C GLU A 63 -12.62 -3.76 28.90
N ALA A 64 -13.31 -4.63 29.65
CA ALA A 64 -12.68 -5.36 30.75
C ALA A 64 -11.66 -6.39 30.24
N VAL A 65 -11.91 -7.01 29.08
CA VAL A 65 -10.95 -7.90 28.42
C VAL A 65 -9.74 -7.12 27.90
N ARG A 66 -9.95 -5.94 27.28
CA ARG A 66 -8.84 -5.08 26.82
C ARG A 66 -7.97 -4.58 27.97
N ASP A 67 -8.60 -4.18 29.06
CA ASP A 67 -7.91 -3.75 30.28
C ASP A 67 -7.12 -4.89 30.93
N TYR A 68 -7.69 -6.10 30.98
CA TYR A 68 -6.97 -7.29 31.41
C TYR A 68 -5.74 -7.57 30.53
N LEU A 69 -5.91 -7.54 29.20
CA LEU A 69 -4.82 -7.76 28.25
C LEU A 69 -3.72 -6.70 28.38
N TYR A 70 -4.08 -5.43 28.56
CA TYR A 70 -3.11 -4.35 28.79
C TYR A 70 -2.21 -4.66 30.00
N GLU A 71 -2.81 -5.01 31.15
CA GLU A 71 -2.04 -5.29 32.37
C GLU A 71 -1.18 -6.55 32.25
N VAL A 72 -1.71 -7.62 31.64
CA VAL A 72 -0.97 -8.88 31.45
C VAL A 72 0.23 -8.69 30.51
N VAL A 73 0.03 -8.03 29.37
CA VAL A 73 1.12 -7.76 28.41
C VAL A 73 2.18 -6.87 29.04
N LYS A 74 1.76 -5.81 29.75
CA LYS A 74 2.68 -4.91 30.44
C LYS A 74 3.50 -5.64 31.50
N ALA A 75 2.87 -6.48 32.32
CA ALA A 75 3.58 -7.24 33.35
C ALA A 75 4.59 -8.24 32.75
N ARG A 76 4.25 -8.86 31.62
CA ARG A 76 5.10 -9.86 30.96
C ARG A 76 6.26 -9.26 30.18
N THR A 77 5.97 -8.23 29.39
CA THR A 77 6.90 -7.72 28.35
C THR A 77 7.44 -6.33 28.66
N GLY A 78 6.84 -5.61 29.60
CA GLY A 78 7.08 -4.16 29.80
C GLY A 78 6.49 -3.28 28.70
N SER A 79 5.88 -3.85 27.66
CA SER A 79 5.26 -3.09 26.57
C SER A 79 3.83 -2.67 26.91
N HIS A 80 3.43 -1.51 26.41
CA HIS A 80 2.09 -0.94 26.59
C HIS A 80 1.23 -1.23 25.36
N VAL A 81 0.18 -2.05 25.51
CA VAL A 81 -0.73 -2.42 24.41
C VAL A 81 -2.12 -1.91 24.68
N ILE A 82 -2.43 -0.78 24.05
CA ILE A 82 -3.71 -0.08 24.16
C ILE A 82 -4.59 -0.53 23.00
N LEU A 83 -5.58 -1.37 23.32
CA LEU A 83 -6.60 -1.83 22.38
C LEU A 83 -7.83 -0.93 22.53
N HIS A 84 -8.29 -0.29 21.46
CA HIS A 84 -9.42 0.64 21.50
C HIS A 84 -10.38 0.40 20.32
N LEU A 85 -11.58 0.95 20.36
CA LEU A 85 -12.56 0.94 19.27
C LEU A 85 -12.52 2.25 18.48
N ASP A 86 -13.31 2.29 17.42
CA ASP A 86 -13.52 3.50 16.62
C ASP A 86 -14.10 4.62 17.49
N HIS A 87 -13.75 5.85 17.15
CA HIS A 87 -14.23 7.05 17.84
C HIS A 87 -15.77 7.23 17.81
N ASN A 88 -16.49 6.46 16.98
CA ASN A 88 -17.95 6.45 16.90
C ASN A 88 -18.58 5.33 17.75
N LYS A 89 -17.79 4.38 18.26
CA LYS A 89 -18.21 3.26 19.12
C LYS A 89 -17.88 3.51 20.59
N GLU A 90 -16.86 4.31 20.88
CA GLU A 90 -16.48 4.70 22.24
C GLU A 90 -15.79 6.08 22.26
N ASP A 91 -15.58 6.63 23.45
CA ASP A 91 -14.66 7.75 23.65
C ASP A 91 -13.20 7.26 23.62
N ALA A 92 -12.76 6.90 22.42
CA ALA A 92 -11.45 6.28 22.19
C ALA A 92 -10.30 7.23 22.59
N GLU A 93 -10.49 8.55 22.43
CA GLU A 93 -9.53 9.57 22.85
C GLU A 93 -9.28 9.48 24.35
N GLN A 94 -10.33 9.57 25.17
CA GLN A 94 -10.18 9.52 26.63
C GLN A 94 -9.65 8.16 27.11
N TYR A 95 -10.11 7.06 26.48
CA TYR A 95 -9.62 5.72 26.81
C TYR A 95 -8.10 5.62 26.62
N ILE A 96 -7.58 6.06 25.46
CA ILE A 96 -6.14 6.04 25.15
C ILE A 96 -5.36 6.97 26.08
N LEU A 97 -5.82 8.23 26.25
CA LEU A 97 -5.12 9.21 27.09
C LEU A 97 -4.95 8.72 28.54
N ARG A 98 -5.99 8.08 29.10
CA ARG A 98 -5.94 7.46 30.44
C ARG A 98 -4.88 6.36 30.54
N LYS A 99 -4.70 5.54 29.49
CA LYS A 99 -3.65 4.50 29.48
C LYS A 99 -2.25 5.08 29.28
N LEU A 100 -2.14 6.21 28.56
CA LEU A 100 -0.87 6.94 28.41
C LEU A 100 -0.40 7.59 29.71
N ASP A 101 -1.30 7.89 30.65
CA ASP A 101 -0.92 8.38 31.97
C ASP A 101 -0.05 7.39 32.77
N ASN A 102 -0.18 6.10 32.49
CA ASN A 102 0.59 5.03 33.12
C ASN A 102 2.04 4.92 32.61
N LEU A 103 2.41 5.62 31.53
CA LEU A 103 3.79 5.68 31.05
C LEU A 103 4.62 6.65 31.88
N LYS A 104 5.91 6.37 32.05
CA LYS A 104 6.81 7.25 32.79
C LYS A 104 7.14 8.48 31.94
N LYS A 105 7.38 9.60 32.61
CA LYS A 105 7.95 10.77 31.95
C LYS A 105 9.37 10.43 31.48
N ASN A 106 9.78 10.94 30.33
CA ASN A 106 11.06 10.70 29.69
C ASN A 106 11.28 9.21 29.40
N GLU A 107 10.27 8.43 29.06
CA GLU A 107 10.48 7.01 28.72
C GLU A 107 10.98 6.86 27.27
N HIS A 108 11.87 5.89 27.04
CA HIS A 108 12.32 5.55 25.68
C HIS A 108 11.73 4.20 25.28
N LEU A 109 11.05 4.19 24.16
CA LEU A 109 10.45 3.03 23.55
C LEU A 109 11.33 2.55 22.41
N ASN A 110 11.49 1.25 22.22
CA ASN A 110 12.10 0.77 20.97
C ASN A 110 11.16 1.03 19.79
N LEU A 111 9.86 0.79 19.99
CA LEU A 111 8.86 0.90 18.92
C LEU A 111 7.59 1.63 19.38
N LEU A 112 7.11 2.57 18.57
CA LEU A 112 5.78 3.14 18.66
C LEU A 112 4.93 2.59 17.50
N TYR A 113 3.74 2.09 17.78
CA TYR A 113 2.80 1.61 16.77
C TYR A 113 1.44 2.30 16.94
N LEU A 114 0.88 2.75 15.83
CA LEU A 114 -0.47 3.29 15.73
C LEU A 114 -1.13 2.67 14.49
N GLY A 115 -2.17 1.84 14.62
CA GLY A 115 -2.74 1.22 13.43
C GLY A 115 -3.94 0.27 13.53
N GLY A 116 -4.40 -0.10 12.34
CA GLY A 116 -5.66 -0.69 11.90
C GLY A 116 -6.85 0.25 12.00
N GLY A 117 -8.09 -0.25 12.04
CA GLY A 117 -9.25 0.62 11.75
C GLY A 117 -9.16 1.27 10.36
N HIS A 118 -10.01 2.27 10.09
CA HIS A 118 -9.94 3.03 8.84
C HIS A 118 -8.94 4.19 8.95
N GLY A 119 -8.42 4.60 7.79
CA GLY A 119 -7.67 5.84 7.65
C GLY A 119 -8.06 6.56 6.35
N GLY A 120 -7.91 7.87 6.35
CA GLY A 120 -8.57 8.77 5.40
C GLY A 120 -10.04 9.03 5.77
N GLY A 121 -10.52 10.24 5.51
CA GLY A 121 -11.91 10.64 5.69
C GLY A 121 -12.81 10.11 4.57
N HIS A 122 -14.10 9.98 4.88
CA HIS A 122 -15.13 9.53 3.92
C HIS A 122 -15.34 10.50 2.73
N ASN A 123 -14.81 11.72 2.83
CA ASN A 123 -14.87 12.77 1.80
C ASN A 123 -13.64 12.80 0.87
N GLY A 124 -12.72 11.84 1.00
CA GLY A 124 -11.48 11.80 0.21
C GLY A 124 -10.38 12.75 0.67
N LEU A 125 -10.47 13.26 1.91
CA LEU A 125 -9.35 13.89 2.61
C LEU A 125 -8.51 12.81 3.30
N VAL A 126 -7.19 12.92 3.22
CA VAL A 126 -6.25 11.87 3.65
C VAL A 126 -5.76 12.04 5.09
N ASP A 127 -5.98 13.23 5.68
CA ASP A 127 -5.50 13.61 7.01
C ASP A 127 -6.61 13.85 8.04
N GLU A 128 -7.85 13.44 7.74
CA GLU A 128 -8.98 13.59 8.67
C GLU A 128 -9.04 12.50 9.74
N GLU A 129 -8.63 11.29 9.40
CA GLU A 129 -8.76 10.12 10.27
C GLU A 129 -7.63 9.12 10.00
N THR A 130 -7.15 8.49 11.07
CA THR A 130 -6.23 7.36 11.02
C THR A 130 -6.44 6.52 12.27
N ASN A 131 -6.21 5.21 12.18
CA ASN A 131 -6.41 4.31 13.31
C ASN A 131 -7.86 4.31 13.87
N GLY A 132 -8.86 4.63 13.03
CA GLY A 132 -10.25 4.87 13.48
C GLY A 132 -10.43 6.07 14.42
N LEU A 133 -9.45 6.99 14.45
CA LEU A 133 -9.43 8.20 15.28
C LEU A 133 -9.45 9.44 14.38
N LYS A 134 -10.31 10.40 14.72
CA LYS A 134 -10.30 11.72 14.08
C LYS A 134 -8.97 12.43 14.33
N LYS A 135 -8.58 13.30 13.39
CA LYS A 135 -7.36 14.14 13.46
C LYS A 135 -7.19 14.82 14.82
N LYS A 136 -8.27 15.40 15.37
CA LYS A 136 -8.25 16.05 16.69
C LYS A 136 -7.75 15.10 17.79
N SER A 137 -8.26 13.86 17.82
CA SER A 137 -7.89 12.87 18.83
C SER A 137 -6.45 12.38 18.65
N VAL A 138 -6.01 12.23 17.41
CA VAL A 138 -4.60 11.93 17.10
C VAL A 138 -3.68 13.06 17.59
N LEU A 139 -4.05 14.33 17.38
CA LEU A 139 -3.30 15.48 17.88
C LEU A 139 -3.28 15.54 19.42
N ALA A 140 -4.37 15.15 20.10
CA ALA A 140 -4.39 15.05 21.55
C ALA A 140 -3.43 13.96 22.07
N ILE A 141 -3.35 12.82 21.39
CA ILE A 141 -2.38 11.75 21.69
C ILE A 141 -0.95 12.26 21.48
N VAL A 142 -0.69 12.95 20.37
CA VAL A 142 0.62 13.56 20.07
C VAL A 142 1.03 14.53 21.18
N GLU A 143 0.13 15.39 21.64
CA GLU A 143 0.41 16.31 22.75
C GLU A 143 0.72 15.55 24.04
N LYS A 144 -0.04 14.50 24.35
CA LYS A 144 0.20 13.68 25.53
C LYS A 144 1.56 12.97 25.51
N ILE A 145 1.97 12.48 24.35
CA ILE A 145 3.28 11.86 24.11
C ILE A 145 4.40 12.91 24.31
N ARG A 146 4.18 14.13 23.80
CA ARG A 146 5.09 15.28 23.98
C ARG A 146 5.24 15.69 25.44
N ASP A 147 4.14 15.83 26.18
CA ASP A 147 4.14 16.18 27.61
C ASP A 147 4.90 15.18 28.47
N LYS A 148 4.83 13.91 28.07
CA LYS A 148 5.57 12.81 28.68
C LYS A 148 7.02 12.72 28.19
N GLU A 149 7.44 13.56 27.24
CA GLU A 149 8.78 13.57 26.64
C GLU A 149 9.20 12.18 26.15
N LEU A 150 8.26 11.44 25.56
CA LEU A 150 8.51 10.09 25.06
C LEU A 150 9.38 10.15 23.80
N THR A 151 10.25 9.16 23.66
CA THR A 151 11.07 8.97 22.45
C THR A 151 10.98 7.53 21.97
N ALA A 152 11.16 7.31 20.67
CA ALA A 152 11.06 6.02 20.03
C ALA A 152 12.24 5.75 19.07
N GLY A 153 12.68 4.50 19.00
CA GLY A 153 13.62 4.03 17.98
C GLY A 153 12.98 3.99 16.59
N ALA A 154 11.80 3.37 16.50
CA ALA A 154 10.99 3.32 15.29
C ALA A 154 9.54 3.68 15.56
N ALA A 155 8.84 4.20 14.54
CA ALA A 155 7.39 4.40 14.60
C ALA A 155 6.67 3.80 13.37
N ILE A 156 5.65 2.99 13.61
CA ILE A 156 4.91 2.25 12.57
C ILE A 156 3.46 2.73 12.57
N PHE A 157 2.98 3.15 11.40
CA PHE A 157 1.64 3.65 11.19
C PHE A 157 0.85 2.71 10.28
N GLY A 158 0.15 1.75 10.88
CA GLY A 158 -0.50 0.63 10.22
C GLY A 158 -1.93 0.90 9.75
N SER A 159 -2.20 1.98 9.03
CA SER A 159 -3.55 2.31 8.57
C SER A 159 -3.50 2.96 7.19
N CYS A 160 -4.59 2.90 6.45
CA CYS A 160 -4.69 3.54 5.13
C CYS A 160 -4.37 5.04 5.25
N TYR A 161 -3.60 5.59 4.31
CA TYR A 161 -3.23 7.02 4.27
C TYR A 161 -2.51 7.55 5.52
N SER A 162 -2.02 6.67 6.40
CA SER A 162 -1.37 7.06 7.65
C SER A 162 -0.12 7.92 7.47
N ALA A 163 0.50 7.89 6.28
CA ALA A 163 1.64 8.71 5.92
C ALA A 163 1.36 10.22 6.09
N ALA A 164 0.10 10.66 5.94
CA ALA A 164 -0.32 12.04 6.16
C ALA A 164 -0.06 12.54 7.61
N PHE A 165 0.05 11.62 8.57
CA PHE A 165 0.25 11.95 9.98
C PHE A 165 1.72 11.89 10.42
N THR A 166 2.64 11.44 9.57
CA THR A 166 4.06 11.25 9.91
C THR A 166 4.70 12.53 10.48
N ASN A 167 4.35 13.69 9.92
CA ASN A 167 4.85 15.00 10.39
C ASN A 167 4.54 15.27 11.87
N HIS A 168 3.46 14.73 12.42
CA HIS A 168 3.09 14.93 13.83
C HIS A 168 3.92 14.10 14.81
N PHE A 169 4.60 13.05 14.34
CA PHE A 169 5.31 12.09 15.19
C PHE A 169 6.84 12.14 15.03
N ARG A 170 7.37 12.92 14.09
CA ARG A 170 8.82 12.95 13.79
C ARG A 170 9.69 13.28 14.99
N ASP A 171 9.25 14.24 15.81
CA ASP A 171 10.01 14.73 16.96
C ASP A 171 10.19 13.68 18.07
N PHE A 172 9.36 12.63 18.06
CA PHE A 172 9.47 11.53 19.00
C PHE A 172 10.46 10.47 18.53
N VAL A 173 10.78 10.44 17.24
CA VAL A 173 11.71 9.45 16.68
C VAL A 173 13.13 9.97 16.83
N ILE A 174 14.03 9.12 17.37
CA ILE A 174 15.44 9.50 17.54
C ILE A 174 16.09 9.82 16.19
N HIS A 175 17.20 10.57 16.19
CA HIS A 175 17.85 11.05 14.97
C HIS A 175 18.14 9.95 13.92
N LYS A 176 18.53 8.75 14.37
CA LYS A 176 18.78 7.57 13.52
C LYS A 176 17.60 6.59 13.46
N GLY A 177 16.42 7.05 13.87
CA GLY A 177 15.21 6.26 13.90
C GLY A 177 14.52 6.22 12.53
N VAL A 178 13.54 5.33 12.41
CA VAL A 178 12.82 5.10 11.16
C VAL A 178 11.31 5.09 11.41
N MET A 179 10.57 5.54 10.41
CA MET A 179 9.12 5.47 10.36
C MET A 179 8.67 4.68 9.14
N LEU A 180 7.64 3.87 9.35
CA LEU A 180 6.92 3.16 8.29
C LEU A 180 5.47 3.62 8.32
N ALA A 181 4.93 4.01 7.17
CA ALA A 181 3.54 4.37 7.02
C ALA A 181 3.01 3.91 5.66
N ASP A 182 1.72 4.09 5.41
CA ASP A 182 1.08 3.80 4.13
C ASP A 182 0.50 5.08 3.53
N SER A 183 0.74 5.29 2.23
CA SER A 183 0.25 6.46 1.49
C SER A 183 -1.09 6.23 0.78
N VAL A 184 -1.52 4.97 0.68
CA VAL A 184 -2.82 4.55 0.15
C VAL A 184 -3.44 3.50 1.07
N GLU A 185 -4.41 2.73 0.58
CA GLU A 185 -4.96 1.58 1.30
C GLU A 185 -3.86 0.58 1.65
N CYS A 186 -3.96 -0.06 2.83
CA CYS A 186 -2.96 -1.02 3.28
C CYS A 186 -3.54 -2.45 3.24
N ASN A 187 -2.88 -3.35 2.51
CA ASN A 187 -3.21 -4.78 2.54
C ASN A 187 -2.81 -5.48 3.85
N ASN A 188 -1.79 -4.95 4.54
CA ASN A 188 -1.30 -5.42 5.84
C ASN A 188 -0.98 -4.21 6.72
N ASN A 189 -1.57 -4.14 7.92
CA ASN A 189 -1.33 -3.08 8.90
C ASN A 189 -0.03 -3.27 9.71
N SER A 190 0.70 -4.36 9.46
CA SER A 190 1.96 -4.72 10.13
C SER A 190 1.87 -5.00 11.63
N PHE A 191 0.66 -5.19 12.19
CA PHE A 191 0.51 -5.50 13.61
C PHE A 191 1.13 -6.86 13.98
N THR A 192 0.92 -7.87 13.16
CA THR A 192 1.51 -9.21 13.35
C THR A 192 3.04 -9.16 13.30
N ASN A 193 3.62 -8.32 12.44
CA ASN A 193 5.07 -8.06 12.39
C ASN A 193 5.59 -7.45 13.70
N VAL A 194 4.88 -6.46 14.26
CA VAL A 194 5.23 -5.87 15.57
C VAL A 194 5.22 -6.93 16.66
N VAL A 195 4.17 -7.75 16.74
CA VAL A 195 4.05 -8.79 17.76
C VAL A 195 5.15 -9.86 17.60
N SER A 196 5.38 -10.32 16.37
CA SER A 196 6.45 -11.28 16.06
C SER A 196 7.81 -10.74 16.51
N TRP A 197 8.10 -9.48 16.17
CA TRP A 197 9.32 -8.82 16.59
C TRP A 197 9.44 -8.70 18.11
N ILE A 198 8.37 -8.41 18.86
CA ILE A 198 8.46 -8.34 20.33
C ILE A 198 8.75 -9.71 20.94
N ASN A 199 8.12 -10.78 20.43
CA ASN A 199 8.24 -12.12 20.99
C ASN A 199 9.55 -12.83 20.64
N ASP A 200 10.20 -12.48 19.53
CA ASP A 200 11.49 -13.04 19.15
C ASP A 200 12.65 -12.17 19.66
N SER A 201 13.38 -12.62 20.68
CA SER A 201 14.50 -11.88 21.28
C SER A 201 15.70 -11.69 20.35
N GLU A 202 15.85 -12.55 19.35
CA GLU A 202 16.96 -12.57 18.39
C GLU A 202 16.63 -11.84 17.08
N SER A 203 15.34 -11.65 16.79
CA SER A 203 14.90 -10.95 15.58
C SER A 203 15.36 -9.50 15.55
N ASN A 204 16.06 -9.17 14.47
CA ASN A 204 16.51 -7.83 14.10
C ASN A 204 15.77 -7.28 12.86
N GLU A 205 14.93 -8.09 12.23
CA GLU A 205 14.18 -7.76 11.01
C GLU A 205 12.70 -7.60 11.35
N PHE A 206 12.02 -6.69 10.67
CA PHE A 206 10.60 -6.42 10.90
C PHE A 206 9.71 -7.26 9.99
N PHE A 207 10.05 -7.31 8.70
CA PHE A 207 9.43 -8.17 7.71
C PHE A 207 10.22 -9.46 7.55
N SER A 208 9.54 -10.61 7.43
CA SER A 208 10.21 -11.89 7.16
C SER A 208 10.58 -12.02 5.68
N ALA A 209 11.55 -12.87 5.37
CA ALA A 209 11.91 -13.20 3.99
C ALA A 209 10.72 -13.81 3.21
N GLU A 210 9.91 -14.65 3.87
CA GLU A 210 8.70 -15.23 3.28
C GLU A 210 7.67 -14.16 2.90
N GLU A 211 7.47 -13.15 3.77
CA GLU A 211 6.55 -12.05 3.47
C GLU A 211 7.06 -11.22 2.29
N ILE A 212 8.36 -10.91 2.25
CA ILE A 212 8.97 -10.19 1.14
C ILE A 212 8.85 -10.98 -0.17
N ASP A 213 9.13 -12.28 -0.15
CA ASP A 213 9.07 -13.15 -1.32
C ASP A 213 7.63 -13.34 -1.84
N SER A 214 6.62 -13.19 -0.98
CA SER A 214 5.21 -13.27 -1.39
C SER A 214 4.78 -12.18 -2.38
N PHE A 215 5.54 -11.07 -2.47
CA PHE A 215 5.26 -9.96 -3.39
C PHE A 215 5.95 -10.08 -4.75
N LYS A 216 6.65 -11.19 -5.01
CA LYS A 216 7.19 -11.50 -6.35
C LYS A 216 6.04 -11.80 -7.31
N VAL A 217 5.96 -11.04 -8.40
CA VAL A 217 4.92 -11.25 -9.41
C VAL A 217 5.20 -12.55 -10.16
N LYS A 218 4.19 -13.42 -10.26
CA LYS A 218 4.31 -14.69 -10.99
C LYS A 218 4.10 -14.44 -12.49
N PRO A 219 4.72 -15.24 -13.38
CA PRO A 219 4.47 -15.15 -14.82
C PRO A 219 2.99 -15.26 -15.19
N SER A 220 2.23 -16.08 -14.46
CA SER A 220 0.79 -16.21 -14.63
C SER A 220 0.02 -14.92 -14.39
N ASP A 221 0.47 -14.09 -13.44
CA ASP A 221 -0.18 -12.84 -13.06
C ASP A 221 0.11 -11.76 -14.11
N LEU A 222 1.34 -11.72 -14.64
CA LEU A 222 1.70 -10.88 -15.78
C LEU A 222 0.85 -11.22 -17.00
N ARG A 223 0.76 -12.52 -17.33
CA ARG A 223 -0.05 -12.99 -18.47
C ARG A 223 -1.52 -12.63 -18.31
N ALA A 224 -2.09 -12.80 -17.11
CA ALA A 224 -3.49 -12.45 -16.86
C ALA A 224 -3.75 -10.96 -17.14
N LYS A 225 -2.93 -10.06 -16.57
CA LYS A 225 -3.04 -8.61 -16.79
C LYS A 225 -2.81 -8.22 -18.24
N PHE A 226 -1.81 -8.83 -18.90
CA PHE A 226 -1.54 -8.58 -20.30
C PHE A 226 -2.73 -8.94 -21.16
N ASN A 227 -3.27 -10.16 -21.02
CA ASN A 227 -4.42 -10.64 -21.78
C ASN A 227 -5.69 -9.82 -21.52
N GLU A 228 -5.93 -9.40 -20.27
CA GLU A 228 -7.02 -8.49 -19.92
C GLU A 228 -6.90 -7.15 -20.66
N PHE A 229 -5.68 -6.63 -20.75
CA PHE A 229 -5.44 -5.35 -21.40
C PHE A 229 -5.43 -5.42 -22.93
N VAL A 230 -4.71 -6.36 -23.53
CA VAL A 230 -4.59 -6.48 -25.00
C VAL A 230 -5.77 -7.20 -25.66
N GLY A 231 -6.53 -7.97 -24.88
CA GLY A 231 -7.61 -8.79 -25.39
C GLY A 231 -7.09 -10.05 -26.11
N MET A 232 -8.02 -10.82 -26.68
CA MET A 232 -7.73 -12.04 -27.41
C MET A 232 -8.10 -11.92 -28.89
N SER A 233 -7.16 -12.23 -29.78
CA SER A 233 -7.41 -12.38 -31.22
C SER A 233 -7.49 -13.87 -31.58
N PRO A 234 -8.63 -14.35 -32.13
CA PRO A 234 -8.74 -15.73 -32.61
C PRO A 234 -7.69 -16.10 -33.66
N GLU A 235 -7.28 -15.16 -34.50
CA GLU A 235 -6.25 -15.34 -35.53
C GLU A 235 -4.87 -15.56 -34.91
N LEU A 236 -4.51 -14.73 -33.92
CA LEU A 236 -3.26 -14.89 -33.18
C LEU A 236 -3.25 -16.19 -32.35
N ASP A 237 -4.37 -16.54 -31.73
CA ASP A 237 -4.50 -17.80 -30.99
C ASP A 237 -4.26 -19.03 -31.88
N LYS A 238 -4.79 -19.01 -33.10
CA LYS A 238 -4.55 -20.06 -34.12
C LYS A 238 -3.08 -20.11 -34.51
N LYS A 239 -2.49 -18.95 -34.84
CA LYS A 239 -1.08 -18.82 -35.21
C LYS A 239 -0.17 -19.39 -34.12
N TYR A 240 -0.41 -19.02 -32.86
CA TYR A 240 0.43 -19.44 -31.74
C TYR A 240 0.16 -20.87 -31.27
N LEU A 241 -1.03 -21.42 -31.51
CA LEU A 241 -1.26 -22.86 -31.35
C LEU A 241 -0.44 -23.68 -32.36
N LEU A 242 -0.39 -23.26 -33.62
CA LEU A 242 0.44 -23.91 -34.64
C LEU A 242 1.93 -23.85 -34.30
N ILE A 243 2.41 -22.68 -33.87
CA ILE A 243 3.82 -22.51 -33.45
C ILE A 243 4.13 -23.39 -32.24
N ALA A 244 3.28 -23.41 -31.22
CA ALA A 244 3.50 -24.26 -30.04
C ALA A 244 3.49 -25.75 -30.39
N TYR A 245 2.57 -26.18 -31.26
CA TYR A 245 2.54 -27.56 -31.75
C TYR A 245 3.80 -27.92 -32.54
N ALA A 246 4.24 -27.04 -33.45
CA ALA A 246 5.46 -27.21 -34.24
C ALA A 246 6.68 -27.38 -33.33
N ASP A 247 6.85 -26.48 -32.37
CA ASP A 247 7.97 -26.48 -31.44
C ASP A 247 7.94 -27.69 -30.50
N TYR A 248 6.79 -28.03 -29.93
CA TYR A 248 6.65 -29.18 -29.05
C TYR A 248 6.88 -30.52 -29.78
N THR A 249 6.37 -30.66 -31.00
CA THR A 249 6.48 -31.90 -31.80
C THR A 249 7.69 -31.94 -32.74
N GLN A 250 8.50 -30.88 -32.76
CA GLN A 250 9.67 -30.73 -33.64
C GLN A 250 9.32 -30.85 -35.14
N LYS A 251 8.12 -30.39 -35.53
CA LYS A 251 7.66 -30.36 -36.93
C LYS A 251 7.91 -28.98 -37.55
N GLU A 252 8.12 -28.94 -38.86
CA GLU A 252 8.24 -27.68 -39.58
C GLU A 252 6.90 -26.94 -39.64
N LEU A 253 6.86 -25.70 -39.15
CA LEU A 253 5.63 -24.89 -39.10
C LEU A 253 4.95 -24.74 -40.47
N SER A 254 5.73 -24.59 -41.55
CA SER A 254 5.23 -24.46 -42.93
C SER A 254 4.48 -25.69 -43.45
N THR A 255 4.58 -26.82 -42.76
CA THR A 255 3.91 -28.08 -43.13
C THR A 255 2.63 -28.32 -42.35
N LEU A 256 2.31 -27.46 -41.38
CA LEU A 256 1.17 -27.63 -40.49
C LEU A 256 -0.06 -26.88 -40.98
N ASP A 257 -1.21 -27.55 -40.93
CA ASP A 257 -2.53 -26.96 -41.11
C ASP A 257 -3.26 -26.87 -39.75
N TYR A 258 -3.99 -25.77 -39.53
CA TYR A 258 -4.67 -25.53 -38.26
C TYR A 258 -5.73 -26.58 -37.96
N GLU A 259 -6.55 -26.98 -38.93
CA GLU A 259 -7.61 -27.95 -38.70
C GLU A 259 -7.01 -29.35 -38.45
N GLN A 260 -5.92 -29.71 -39.13
CA GLN A 260 -5.19 -30.95 -38.85
C GLN A 260 -4.59 -30.99 -37.45
N VAL A 261 -3.95 -29.89 -37.01
CA VAL A 261 -3.40 -29.79 -35.65
C VAL A 261 -4.53 -29.87 -34.62
N LYS A 262 -5.62 -29.13 -34.82
CA LYS A 262 -6.79 -29.15 -33.95
C LYS A 262 -7.39 -30.56 -33.82
N LEU A 263 -7.52 -31.30 -34.93
CA LEU A 263 -7.96 -32.68 -34.91
C LEU A 263 -6.99 -33.58 -34.12
N ALA A 264 -5.68 -33.43 -34.33
CA ALA A 264 -4.67 -34.19 -33.59
C ALA A 264 -4.75 -33.94 -32.08
N LEU A 265 -4.90 -32.68 -31.65
CA LEU A 265 -5.06 -32.34 -30.24
C LEU A 265 -6.40 -32.85 -29.67
N SER A 266 -7.48 -32.82 -30.45
CA SER A 266 -8.77 -33.36 -29.99
C SER A 266 -8.78 -34.88 -29.80
N ALA A 267 -7.88 -35.59 -30.50
CA ALA A 267 -7.74 -37.04 -30.43
C ALA A 267 -6.82 -37.52 -29.29
N ASP A 268 -5.96 -36.63 -28.77
CA ASP A 268 -4.95 -36.93 -27.75
C ASP A 268 -4.96 -35.85 -26.66
N ASN A 269 -5.61 -36.16 -25.54
CA ASN A 269 -5.75 -35.23 -24.42
C ASN A 269 -4.41 -34.87 -23.77
N GLU A 270 -3.46 -35.81 -23.68
CA GLU A 270 -2.16 -35.56 -23.07
C GLU A 270 -1.34 -34.61 -23.95
N LEU A 271 -1.33 -34.86 -25.26
CA LEU A 271 -0.71 -33.96 -26.23
C LEU A 271 -1.36 -32.58 -26.23
N ASN A 272 -2.70 -32.51 -26.15
CA ASN A 272 -3.43 -31.25 -26.04
C ASN A 272 -3.01 -30.44 -24.82
N SER A 273 -3.01 -31.06 -23.64
CA SER A 273 -2.57 -30.40 -22.41
C SER A 273 -1.12 -29.92 -22.52
N ALA A 274 -0.21 -30.76 -23.01
CA ALA A 274 1.20 -30.41 -23.13
C ALA A 274 1.47 -29.28 -24.14
N VAL A 275 0.77 -29.26 -25.29
CA VAL A 275 0.91 -28.21 -26.29
C VAL A 275 0.31 -26.89 -25.80
N LEU A 276 -0.83 -26.93 -25.09
CA LEU A 276 -1.43 -25.73 -24.50
C LEU A 276 -0.57 -25.14 -23.38
N GLU A 277 0.01 -25.99 -22.52
CA GLU A 277 0.97 -25.58 -21.50
C GLU A 277 2.22 -24.97 -22.16
N HIS A 278 2.79 -25.64 -23.16
CA HIS A 278 3.95 -25.14 -23.90
C HIS A 278 3.68 -23.80 -24.60
N ARG A 279 2.49 -23.62 -25.17
CA ARG A 279 2.05 -22.34 -25.73
C ARG A 279 2.05 -21.23 -24.67
N THR A 280 1.52 -21.53 -23.50
CA THR A 280 1.50 -20.62 -22.35
C THR A 280 2.93 -20.29 -21.90
N ASP A 281 3.80 -21.30 -21.76
CA ASP A 281 5.21 -21.12 -21.34
C ASP A 281 6.02 -20.27 -22.33
N LEU A 282 5.72 -20.37 -23.62
CA LEU A 282 6.37 -19.55 -24.65
C LEU A 282 5.99 -18.07 -24.50
N LEU A 283 4.72 -17.77 -24.21
CA LEU A 283 4.28 -16.40 -23.94
C LEU A 283 4.88 -15.89 -22.63
N ASP A 284 4.78 -16.67 -21.55
CA ASP A 284 5.34 -16.29 -20.23
C ASP A 284 6.84 -15.97 -20.30
N ARG A 285 7.60 -16.76 -21.08
CA ARG A 285 9.03 -16.49 -21.30
C ARG A 285 9.27 -15.14 -21.98
N GLU A 286 8.49 -14.80 -22.99
CA GLU A 286 8.59 -13.49 -23.65
C GLU A 286 8.17 -12.36 -22.71
N LEU A 287 7.08 -12.53 -21.95
CA LEU A 287 6.61 -11.52 -20.99
C LEU A 287 7.69 -11.23 -19.95
N VAL A 288 8.25 -12.27 -19.33
CA VAL A 288 9.31 -12.13 -18.32
C VAL A 288 10.58 -11.51 -18.92
N ALA A 289 10.99 -11.94 -20.12
CA ALA A 289 12.17 -11.38 -20.79
C ALA A 289 11.97 -9.90 -21.16
N PHE A 290 10.79 -9.54 -21.67
CA PHE A 290 10.43 -8.15 -21.93
C PHE A 290 10.47 -7.31 -20.66
N SER A 291 9.89 -7.80 -19.56
CA SER A 291 9.93 -7.12 -18.26
C SER A 291 11.36 -6.90 -17.77
N GLN A 292 12.24 -7.90 -17.92
CA GLN A 292 13.65 -7.79 -17.56
C GLN A 292 14.38 -6.75 -18.41
N ASP A 293 14.22 -6.79 -19.73
CA ASP A 293 14.82 -5.80 -20.63
C ASP A 293 14.32 -4.37 -20.31
N ALA A 294 13.02 -4.21 -20.02
CA ALA A 294 12.44 -2.93 -19.63
C ALA A 294 12.98 -2.48 -18.26
N ALA A 295 13.23 -3.41 -17.35
CA ALA A 295 13.82 -3.12 -16.05
C ALA A 295 15.27 -2.62 -16.18
N GLU A 296 16.03 -3.17 -17.12
CA GLU A 296 17.43 -2.83 -17.38
C GLU A 296 17.62 -1.57 -18.24
N ALA A 297 16.58 -1.13 -18.95
CA ALA A 297 16.65 0.05 -19.80
C ALA A 297 16.94 1.33 -18.99
N GLN A 298 17.94 2.08 -19.44
CA GLN A 298 18.39 3.32 -18.79
C GLN A 298 17.49 4.49 -19.16
N GLY A 299 17.09 5.27 -18.15
CA GLY A 299 16.30 6.49 -18.33
C GLY A 299 14.79 6.26 -18.30
N PRO A 300 14.00 7.28 -18.69
CA PRO A 300 12.54 7.18 -18.76
C PRO A 300 12.10 6.20 -19.85
N LEU A 301 11.11 5.36 -19.55
CA LEU A 301 10.56 4.38 -20.48
C LEU A 301 9.44 5.00 -21.32
N THR A 302 9.81 5.81 -22.32
CA THR A 302 8.84 6.43 -23.25
C THR A 302 8.41 5.47 -24.36
N ALA A 303 7.39 5.83 -25.16
CA ALA A 303 6.99 5.08 -26.35
C ALA A 303 8.17 4.76 -27.29
N ASP A 304 9.06 5.73 -27.51
CA ASP A 304 10.25 5.57 -28.37
C ASP A 304 11.23 4.51 -27.85
N VAL A 305 11.26 4.26 -26.54
CA VAL A 305 12.09 3.22 -25.92
C VAL A 305 11.36 1.88 -25.91
N LEU A 306 10.06 1.89 -25.61
CA LEU A 306 9.25 0.68 -25.46
C LEU A 306 8.95 0.02 -26.79
N LYS A 307 8.73 0.78 -27.86
CA LYS A 307 8.40 0.22 -29.18
C LYS A 307 9.48 -0.71 -29.75
N PRO A 308 10.76 -0.30 -29.87
CA PRO A 308 11.83 -1.21 -30.30
C PRO A 308 12.01 -2.40 -29.37
N LEU A 309 11.62 -2.27 -28.10
CA LEU A 309 11.68 -3.35 -27.14
C LEU A 309 10.59 -4.39 -27.39
N ILE A 310 9.35 -3.95 -27.60
CA ILE A 310 8.21 -4.80 -27.96
C ILE A 310 8.51 -5.57 -29.26
N ASP A 311 9.10 -4.90 -30.25
CA ASP A 311 9.45 -5.50 -31.55
C ASP A 311 10.38 -6.72 -31.44
N LYS A 312 11.16 -6.85 -30.35
CA LYS A 312 12.04 -8.01 -30.10
C LYS A 312 11.27 -9.29 -29.76
N TYR A 313 10.03 -9.17 -29.28
CA TYR A 313 9.23 -10.26 -28.71
C TYR A 313 8.00 -10.51 -29.58
N PRO A 314 8.05 -11.48 -30.51
CA PRO A 314 7.04 -11.62 -31.56
C PRO A 314 5.61 -11.79 -31.05
N ARG A 315 5.39 -12.53 -29.95
CA ARG A 315 4.04 -12.73 -29.39
C ARG A 315 3.52 -11.44 -28.81
N ILE A 316 4.34 -10.77 -27.99
CA ILE A 316 3.97 -9.48 -27.41
C ILE A 316 3.67 -8.47 -28.53
N ASN A 317 4.57 -8.35 -29.52
CA ASN A 317 4.40 -7.45 -30.64
C ASN A 317 3.07 -7.70 -31.37
N ASP A 318 2.80 -8.94 -31.77
CA ASP A 318 1.55 -9.27 -32.47
C ASP A 318 0.29 -8.92 -31.66
N TYR A 319 0.25 -9.29 -30.37
CA TYR A 319 -0.91 -8.99 -29.52
C TYR A 319 -1.05 -7.49 -29.26
N THR A 320 0.06 -6.76 -29.09
CA THR A 320 0.01 -5.30 -28.94
C THR A 320 -0.39 -4.61 -30.25
N ALA A 321 0.10 -5.06 -31.40
CA ALA A 321 -0.31 -4.53 -32.70
C ALA A 321 -1.81 -4.71 -32.92
N HIS A 322 -2.38 -5.87 -32.55
CA HIS A 322 -3.82 -6.07 -32.54
C HIS A 322 -4.55 -5.07 -31.63
N LEU A 323 -3.99 -4.74 -30.47
CA LEU A 323 -4.55 -3.71 -29.60
C LEU A 323 -4.52 -2.32 -30.26
N PHE A 324 -3.38 -1.93 -30.86
CA PHE A 324 -3.28 -0.67 -31.63
C PHE A 324 -4.33 -0.60 -32.74
N ASP A 325 -4.58 -1.74 -33.38
CA ASP A 325 -5.57 -1.88 -34.44
C ASP A 325 -7.03 -1.83 -33.95
N THR A 326 -7.27 -1.89 -32.64
CA THR A 326 -8.61 -1.97 -32.02
C THR A 326 -8.98 -0.74 -31.17
N VAL A 327 -8.05 0.19 -30.94
CA VAL A 327 -8.27 1.40 -30.12
C VAL A 327 -8.51 2.66 -30.95
N VAL A 328 -9.07 3.69 -30.31
CA VAL A 328 -9.18 5.06 -30.85
C VAL A 328 -8.46 6.03 -29.90
N PHE A 329 -7.78 7.04 -30.44
CA PHE A 329 -7.04 8.01 -29.63
C PHE A 329 -7.75 9.37 -29.58
N ASN A 330 -8.00 9.90 -28.37
CA ASN A 330 -8.64 11.20 -28.12
C ASN A 330 -7.92 12.33 -28.84
N SER A 331 -6.59 12.33 -28.78
CA SER A 331 -5.72 13.28 -29.47
C SER A 331 -5.96 13.34 -30.99
N ASN A 332 -6.55 12.30 -31.59
CA ASN A 332 -6.82 12.21 -33.02
C ASN A 332 -8.31 12.33 -33.39
N ILE A 333 -9.23 12.42 -32.42
CA ILE A 333 -10.68 12.45 -32.69
C ILE A 333 -11.06 13.60 -33.63
N GLU A 334 -10.59 14.83 -33.37
CA GLU A 334 -10.92 15.97 -34.22
C GLU A 334 -10.42 15.79 -35.66
N LYS A 335 -9.24 15.19 -35.82
CA LYS A 335 -8.68 14.87 -37.13
C LYS A 335 -9.56 13.86 -37.86
N PHE A 336 -10.01 12.81 -37.19
CA PHE A 336 -10.93 11.83 -37.77
C PHE A 336 -12.29 12.44 -38.12
N ILE A 337 -12.87 13.29 -37.26
CA ILE A 337 -14.12 14.00 -37.54
C ILE A 337 -13.97 14.91 -38.77
N ASN A 338 -12.87 15.66 -38.88
CA ASN A 338 -12.64 16.56 -40.01
C ASN A 338 -12.46 15.78 -41.32
N GLN A 339 -11.73 14.66 -41.29
CA GLN A 339 -11.61 13.77 -42.44
C GLN A 339 -12.95 13.15 -42.81
N LEU A 340 -13.74 12.73 -41.82
CA LEU A 340 -15.07 12.17 -42.03
C LEU A 340 -15.99 13.18 -42.73
N ARG A 341 -16.03 14.42 -42.24
CA ARG A 341 -16.79 15.52 -42.87
C ARG A 341 -16.35 15.74 -44.31
N GLN A 342 -15.03 15.82 -44.56
CA GLN A 342 -14.50 15.97 -45.91
C GLN A 342 -14.98 14.84 -46.83
N LYS A 343 -14.95 13.59 -46.36
CA LYS A 343 -15.38 12.42 -47.13
C LYS A 343 -16.89 12.37 -47.37
N ILE A 344 -17.69 12.86 -46.43
CA ILE A 344 -19.14 13.03 -46.64
C ILE A 344 -19.42 14.07 -47.74
N GLU A 345 -18.67 15.18 -47.77
CA GLU A 345 -18.80 16.18 -48.83
C GLU A 345 -18.33 15.68 -50.20
N GLU A 346 -17.23 14.93 -50.25
CA GLU A 346 -16.76 14.28 -51.48
C GLU A 346 -17.82 13.30 -52.02
N PHE A 347 -18.39 12.45 -51.16
CA PHE A 347 -19.49 11.55 -51.54
C PHE A 347 -20.70 12.31 -52.07
N ALA A 348 -21.12 13.39 -51.40
CA ALA A 348 -22.25 14.20 -51.82
C ALA A 348 -22.02 14.85 -53.19
N SER A 349 -20.81 15.37 -53.44
CA SER A 349 -20.45 15.99 -54.72
C SER A 349 -20.42 14.98 -55.87
N ASP A 350 -20.03 13.73 -55.60
CA ASP A 350 -19.88 12.70 -56.63
C ASP A 350 -21.21 12.01 -56.99
N ASN A 351 -22.20 12.01 -56.07
CA ASN A 351 -23.45 11.27 -56.24
C ASN A 351 -24.70 12.16 -56.39
N ASP A 352 -24.62 13.45 -56.03
CA ASP A 352 -25.72 14.43 -56.12
C ASP A 352 -27.07 13.89 -55.58
N PRO A 353 -27.12 13.46 -54.31
CA PRO A 353 -28.34 12.86 -53.75
C PRO A 353 -29.45 13.91 -53.57
N ASP A 354 -30.70 13.49 -53.76
CA ASP A 354 -31.88 14.30 -53.40
C ASP A 354 -31.85 14.63 -51.89
N ASP A 355 -32.32 15.83 -51.51
CA ASP A 355 -32.26 16.34 -50.13
C ASP A 355 -32.93 15.42 -49.08
N ASP A 356 -33.98 14.68 -49.49
CA ASP A 356 -34.74 13.77 -48.63
C ASP A 356 -34.31 12.28 -48.76
N ALA A 357 -33.30 11.98 -49.57
CA ALA A 357 -32.86 10.60 -49.78
C ALA A 357 -32.11 10.05 -48.55
N ASP A 358 -32.45 8.83 -48.14
CA ASP A 358 -31.63 8.07 -47.18
C ASP A 358 -30.36 7.59 -47.90
N ILE A 359 -29.23 8.20 -47.56
CA ILE A 359 -27.92 7.92 -48.16
C ILE A 359 -27.03 7.07 -47.25
N SER A 360 -27.53 6.66 -46.08
CA SER A 360 -26.71 6.09 -45.02
C SER A 360 -25.95 4.84 -45.48
N GLU A 361 -26.64 3.88 -46.11
CA GLU A 361 -26.04 2.62 -46.57
C GLU A 361 -24.91 2.83 -47.59
N GLU A 362 -25.17 3.63 -48.64
CA GLU A 362 -24.20 3.92 -49.71
C GLU A 362 -23.02 4.74 -49.19
N LEU A 363 -23.28 5.71 -48.32
CA LEU A 363 -22.25 6.51 -47.67
C LEU A 363 -21.35 5.62 -46.81
N PHE A 364 -21.90 4.71 -45.99
CA PHE A 364 -21.07 3.84 -45.15
C PHE A 364 -20.24 2.86 -45.98
N GLN A 365 -20.77 2.34 -47.09
CA GLN A 365 -19.98 1.55 -48.03
C GLN A 365 -18.82 2.37 -48.61
N TYR A 366 -19.06 3.62 -49.01
CA TYR A 366 -18.01 4.53 -49.47
C TYR A 366 -16.99 4.81 -48.37
N LEU A 367 -17.42 5.19 -47.16
CA LEU A 367 -16.53 5.51 -46.04
C LEU A 367 -15.65 4.31 -45.65
N GLN A 368 -16.18 3.09 -45.68
CA GLN A 368 -15.40 1.86 -45.47
C GLN A 368 -14.28 1.68 -46.49
N THR A 369 -14.38 2.26 -47.70
CA THR A 369 -13.28 2.29 -48.68
C THR A 369 -12.25 3.38 -48.39
N GLN A 370 -12.63 4.47 -47.73
CA GLN A 370 -11.76 5.63 -47.48
C GLN A 370 -10.92 5.48 -46.20
N PHE A 371 -11.49 4.85 -45.18
CA PHE A 371 -10.87 4.66 -43.87
C PHE A 371 -10.39 3.21 -43.77
N GLN A 372 -9.15 2.98 -44.23
CA GLN A 372 -8.62 1.62 -44.38
C GLN A 372 -7.82 1.14 -43.18
N LYS A 373 -7.31 2.06 -42.37
CA LYS A 373 -6.52 1.65 -41.22
C LYS A 373 -7.43 1.06 -40.13
N PRO A 374 -6.96 0.10 -39.34
CA PRO A 374 -7.81 -0.52 -38.33
C PRO A 374 -8.37 0.46 -37.30
N GLU A 375 -7.58 1.42 -36.80
CA GLU A 375 -8.03 2.46 -35.86
C GLU A 375 -9.11 3.38 -36.48
N GLU A 376 -8.96 3.70 -37.76
CA GLU A 376 -9.92 4.46 -38.55
C GLU A 376 -11.22 3.67 -38.77
N LYS A 377 -11.12 2.37 -39.02
CA LYS A 377 -12.27 1.45 -39.15
C LYS A 377 -13.06 1.34 -37.84
N ASN A 378 -12.39 1.32 -36.69
CA ASN A 378 -13.10 1.31 -35.41
C ASN A 378 -13.77 2.64 -35.13
N PHE A 379 -13.10 3.76 -35.42
CA PHE A 379 -13.74 5.07 -35.36
C PHE A 379 -14.99 5.12 -36.25
N LEU A 380 -14.93 4.58 -37.47
CA LEU A 380 -16.10 4.48 -38.34
C LEU A 380 -17.22 3.62 -37.77
N LYS A 381 -16.90 2.51 -37.08
CA LYS A 381 -17.93 1.70 -36.40
C LYS A 381 -18.61 2.46 -35.26
N ILE A 382 -17.85 3.26 -34.49
CA ILE A 382 -18.43 4.16 -33.48
C ILE A 382 -19.40 5.12 -34.17
N PHE A 383 -18.91 5.78 -35.22
CA PHE A 383 -19.71 6.74 -35.97
C PHE A 383 -20.99 6.12 -36.53
N GLU A 384 -20.91 4.94 -37.15
CA GLU A 384 -22.05 4.18 -37.68
C GLU A 384 -23.06 3.84 -36.57
N HIS A 385 -22.58 3.39 -35.42
CA HIS A 385 -23.43 3.07 -34.28
C HIS A 385 -24.17 4.31 -33.76
N MET A 386 -23.46 5.42 -33.57
CA MET A 386 -24.04 6.65 -33.05
C MET A 386 -24.97 7.33 -34.06
N ASN A 387 -24.64 7.23 -35.35
CA ASN A 387 -25.51 7.69 -36.43
C ASN A 387 -26.88 7.01 -36.40
N LYS A 388 -26.91 5.70 -36.13
CA LYS A 388 -28.16 4.93 -35.95
C LYS A 388 -28.96 5.40 -34.73
N ILE A 389 -28.29 5.79 -33.65
CA ILE A 389 -28.94 6.29 -32.42
C ILE A 389 -29.55 7.68 -32.66
N GLU A 390 -28.82 8.56 -33.34
CA GLU A 390 -29.25 9.92 -33.65
C GLU A 390 -30.20 10.02 -34.84
N TYR A 391 -30.48 8.89 -35.52
CA TYR A 391 -31.35 8.80 -36.70
C TYR A 391 -30.97 9.76 -37.83
N ALA A 392 -29.68 9.99 -38.08
CA ALA A 392 -29.24 10.85 -39.18
C ALA A 392 -29.14 10.05 -40.49
N GLN A 393 -30.11 10.18 -41.38
CA GLN A 393 -30.27 9.34 -42.58
C GLN A 393 -30.03 10.10 -43.89
N ASN A 394 -30.32 11.39 -43.93
CA ASN A 394 -30.06 12.25 -45.09
C ASN A 394 -28.77 13.09 -44.93
N LEU A 395 -28.37 13.77 -46.00
CA LEU A 395 -27.12 14.52 -46.06
C LEU A 395 -27.10 15.72 -45.08
N GLU A 396 -28.20 16.43 -44.91
CA GLU A 396 -28.28 17.58 -44.00
C GLU A 396 -28.15 17.13 -42.53
N GLU A 397 -28.86 16.07 -42.15
CA GLU A 397 -28.79 15.47 -40.81
C GLU A 397 -27.38 14.95 -40.50
N LEU A 398 -26.73 14.29 -41.47
CA LEU A 398 -25.35 13.80 -41.33
C LEU A 398 -24.34 14.95 -41.17
N ARG A 399 -24.52 16.03 -41.93
CA ARG A 399 -23.72 17.26 -41.78
C ARG A 399 -23.92 17.89 -40.41
N GLU A 400 -25.17 18.01 -39.95
CA GLU A 400 -25.47 18.58 -38.64
C GLU A 400 -24.91 17.71 -37.51
N PHE A 401 -25.11 16.39 -37.58
CA PHE A 401 -24.62 15.43 -36.61
C PHE A 401 -23.10 15.48 -36.50
N THR A 402 -22.38 15.32 -37.61
CA THR A 402 -20.91 15.37 -37.60
C THR A 402 -20.37 16.73 -37.19
N LYS A 403 -21.09 17.84 -37.46
CA LYS A 403 -20.67 19.20 -37.11
C LYS A 403 -20.82 19.52 -35.63
N ASN A 404 -21.98 19.23 -35.06
CA ASN A 404 -22.42 19.80 -33.79
C ASN A 404 -22.56 18.77 -32.66
N LYS A 405 -22.78 17.50 -32.99
CA LYS A 405 -23.18 16.48 -32.01
C LYS A 405 -22.16 15.37 -31.84
N LEU A 406 -21.54 14.90 -32.91
CA LEU A 406 -20.67 13.70 -32.89
C LEU A 406 -19.56 13.76 -31.84
N ALA A 407 -18.86 14.89 -31.69
CA ALA A 407 -17.81 15.02 -30.67
C ALA A 407 -18.35 14.91 -29.23
N ALA A 408 -19.48 15.56 -28.95
CA ALA A 408 -20.13 15.51 -27.64
C ALA A 408 -20.71 14.11 -27.36
N SER A 409 -21.38 13.53 -28.35
CA SER A 409 -21.95 12.19 -28.25
C SER A 409 -20.88 11.11 -28.08
N ILE A 410 -19.66 11.26 -28.66
CA ILE A 410 -18.54 10.32 -28.44
C ILE A 410 -18.08 10.41 -26.98
N ALA A 411 -18.05 11.63 -26.42
CA ALA A 411 -17.68 11.86 -25.03
C ALA A 411 -18.76 11.43 -24.01
N GLU A 412 -20.05 11.44 -24.38
CA GLU A 412 -21.17 11.01 -23.52
C GLU A 412 -21.41 9.50 -23.55
N TYR A 413 -21.18 8.83 -24.68
CA TYR A 413 -21.19 7.36 -24.78
C TYR A 413 -19.88 6.72 -24.28
N TYR A 414 -18.93 7.53 -23.81
CA TYR A 414 -17.70 7.09 -23.18
C TYR A 414 -17.95 6.75 -21.70
N ASP A 415 -18.12 5.47 -21.40
CA ASP A 415 -17.95 4.96 -20.04
C ASP A 415 -16.88 3.87 -20.04
N SER A 416 -15.72 4.18 -19.46
CA SER A 416 -14.62 3.23 -19.25
C SER A 416 -14.96 2.09 -18.28
N THR A 417 -16.17 2.09 -17.71
CA THR A 417 -16.68 1.11 -16.74
C THR A 417 -17.93 0.37 -17.21
N ASP A 418 -18.42 0.60 -18.43
CA ASP A 418 -19.66 -0.03 -18.93
C ASP A 418 -19.39 -1.39 -19.60
N ASP A 419 -19.93 -2.45 -18.98
CA ASP A 419 -19.80 -3.84 -19.39
C ASP A 419 -20.77 -4.23 -20.54
N LEU A 420 -21.61 -3.32 -21.06
CA LEU A 420 -22.78 -3.67 -21.89
C LEU A 420 -22.84 -3.03 -23.30
N GLY A 421 -21.70 -2.89 -24.00
CA GLY A 421 -21.69 -2.48 -25.42
C GLY A 421 -20.44 -2.94 -26.21
N PRO A 422 -20.45 -2.90 -27.57
CA PRO A 422 -19.31 -3.32 -28.39
C PRO A 422 -18.08 -2.45 -28.08
N GLN A 423 -17.17 -3.01 -27.28
CA GLN A 423 -16.11 -2.28 -26.60
C GLN A 423 -15.06 -1.72 -27.58
N ILE A 424 -15.03 -0.40 -27.73
CA ILE A 424 -13.92 0.30 -28.38
C ILE A 424 -13.17 1.06 -27.29
N LYS A 425 -11.92 0.69 -27.05
CA LYS A 425 -11.08 1.34 -26.05
C LYS A 425 -10.63 2.68 -26.59
N ILE A 426 -11.05 3.77 -25.96
CA ILE A 426 -10.55 5.10 -26.27
C ILE A 426 -9.43 5.45 -25.28
N LEU A 427 -8.27 5.83 -25.80
CA LEU A 427 -7.10 6.25 -25.02
C LEU A 427 -6.74 7.70 -25.33
N GLU A 428 -5.99 8.36 -24.45
CA GLU A 428 -5.59 9.75 -24.67
C GLU A 428 -4.71 9.90 -25.91
N ASP A 429 -3.65 9.10 -25.97
CA ASP A 429 -2.68 9.02 -27.06
C ASP A 429 -1.95 7.66 -27.08
N GLU A 430 -1.01 7.53 -28.02
CA GLU A 430 -0.16 6.35 -28.18
C GLU A 430 0.82 6.17 -27.01
N GLU A 431 1.29 7.26 -26.39
CA GLU A 431 2.20 7.19 -25.24
C GLU A 431 1.50 6.49 -24.05
N VAL A 432 0.26 6.88 -23.75
CA VAL A 432 -0.55 6.25 -22.70
C VAL A 432 -0.76 4.76 -22.97
N LEU A 433 -0.92 4.35 -24.23
CA LEU A 433 -1.01 2.93 -24.59
C LEU A 433 0.28 2.19 -24.23
N TYR A 434 1.44 2.69 -24.64
CA TYR A 434 2.72 2.06 -24.27
C TYR A 434 2.95 2.03 -22.76
N GLN A 435 2.58 3.10 -22.03
CA GLN A 435 2.68 3.11 -20.57
C GLN A 435 1.79 2.03 -19.94
N LYS A 436 0.56 1.83 -20.46
CA LYS A 436 -0.32 0.75 -19.99
C LYS A 436 0.22 -0.64 -20.33
N ILE A 437 0.82 -0.83 -21.51
CA ILE A 437 1.52 -2.08 -21.85
C ILE A 437 2.63 -2.33 -20.82
N LEU A 438 3.49 -1.34 -20.56
CA LEU A 438 4.55 -1.45 -19.57
C LEU A 438 4.01 -1.79 -18.17
N GLN A 439 2.90 -1.18 -17.74
CA GLN A 439 2.26 -1.50 -16.46
C GLN A 439 1.81 -2.95 -16.35
N THR A 440 1.23 -3.51 -17.43
CA THR A 440 0.83 -4.92 -17.44
C THR A 440 2.02 -5.87 -17.33
N MET A 441 3.21 -5.37 -17.69
CA MET A 441 4.49 -6.07 -17.68
C MET A 441 5.33 -5.80 -16.43
N GLN A 442 4.84 -5.02 -15.47
CA GLN A 442 5.60 -4.74 -14.24
C GLN A 442 5.76 -6.02 -13.40
N THR A 443 7.01 -6.44 -13.22
CA THR A 443 7.40 -7.56 -12.34
C THR A 443 7.44 -7.17 -10.87
N GLU A 444 7.40 -5.87 -10.59
CA GLU A 444 7.45 -5.31 -9.26
C GLU A 444 6.05 -5.01 -8.75
N THR A 445 5.72 -5.50 -7.55
CA THR A 445 4.49 -5.09 -6.88
C THR A 445 4.63 -3.64 -6.40
N LEU A 446 3.70 -2.78 -6.84
CA LEU A 446 3.60 -1.39 -6.40
C LEU A 446 3.53 -1.32 -4.87
N THR A 447 4.28 -0.38 -4.29
CA THR A 447 4.29 -0.16 -2.85
C THR A 447 3.41 1.03 -2.47
N SER A 448 2.70 0.87 -1.35
CA SER A 448 2.07 1.97 -0.61
C SER A 448 2.98 2.50 0.51
N LYS A 449 4.11 1.84 0.77
CA LYS A 449 4.94 2.12 1.94
C LYS A 449 5.68 3.45 1.77
N VAL A 450 5.58 4.27 2.80
CA VAL A 450 6.34 5.51 2.97
C VAL A 450 7.38 5.27 4.04
N LEU A 451 8.66 5.41 3.67
CA LEU A 451 9.77 5.33 4.59
C LEU A 451 10.16 6.73 5.01
N SER A 452 10.15 6.99 6.31
CA SER A 452 10.51 8.31 6.83
C SER A 452 11.53 8.22 7.96
N SER A 453 12.20 9.34 8.22
CA SER A 453 13.07 9.60 9.36
C SER A 453 12.70 10.98 9.93
N PRO A 454 13.34 11.47 11.01
CA PRO A 454 13.04 12.81 11.51
C PRO A 454 13.22 13.92 10.47
N THR A 455 14.10 13.74 9.49
CA THR A 455 14.47 14.78 8.51
C THR A 455 14.25 14.40 7.04
N HIS A 456 13.84 13.16 6.75
CA HIS A 456 13.63 12.71 5.37
C HIS A 456 12.35 11.88 5.24
N SER A 457 11.75 11.90 4.06
CA SER A 457 10.65 11.00 3.66
C SER A 457 10.84 10.57 2.21
N ALA A 458 10.58 9.30 1.94
CA ALA A 458 10.59 8.74 0.60
C ALA A 458 9.29 7.98 0.34
N LEU A 459 8.68 8.20 -0.83
CA LEU A 459 7.45 7.56 -1.27
C LEU A 459 7.36 7.46 -2.79
N LEU A 460 6.61 6.48 -3.27
CA LEU A 460 6.23 6.34 -4.68
C LEU A 460 5.07 7.27 -4.98
N LYS A 461 5.18 8.04 -6.08
CA LYS A 461 4.05 8.74 -6.67
C LYS A 461 3.29 7.80 -7.60
N LEU A 462 1.98 7.73 -7.38
CA LEU A 462 1.07 6.96 -8.22
C LEU A 462 0.53 7.86 -9.34
N SER A 463 0.49 7.35 -10.56
CA SER A 463 0.03 8.04 -11.75
C SER A 463 -0.48 7.02 -12.78
N GLU A 464 -1.07 7.50 -13.87
CA GLU A 464 -1.41 6.67 -15.03
C GLU A 464 -0.20 6.01 -15.69
N ALA A 465 1.04 6.42 -15.39
CA ALA A 465 2.26 5.78 -15.89
C ALA A 465 2.79 4.72 -14.91
N THR A 466 2.69 4.97 -13.61
CA THR A 466 3.16 4.02 -12.58
C THR A 466 2.13 2.96 -12.20
N GLY A 467 0.84 3.26 -12.35
CA GLY A 467 -0.26 2.43 -11.90
C GLY A 467 -0.57 2.66 -10.41
N LYS A 468 -1.54 1.91 -9.89
CA LYS A 468 -1.89 1.89 -8.47
C LYS A 468 -1.96 0.45 -7.95
N PRO A 469 -1.74 0.21 -6.64
CA PRO A 469 -1.93 -1.11 -6.05
C PRO A 469 -3.35 -1.65 -6.30
N ALA A 470 -3.50 -2.97 -6.47
CA ALA A 470 -4.78 -3.59 -6.83
C ALA A 470 -5.91 -3.34 -5.81
N HIS A 471 -5.56 -3.11 -4.55
CA HIS A 471 -6.49 -2.81 -3.46
C HIS A 471 -6.81 -1.32 -3.34
N ALA A 472 -6.19 -0.45 -4.14
CA ALA A 472 -6.38 1.00 -4.00
C ALA A 472 -7.67 1.46 -4.70
N CYS A 473 -8.43 2.32 -4.01
CA CYS A 473 -9.61 2.99 -4.55
C CYS A 473 -9.38 3.74 -5.89
N VAL A 474 -10.49 4.08 -6.56
CA VAL A 474 -10.48 4.77 -7.86
C VAL A 474 -9.73 6.12 -7.81
N ASP A 475 -9.82 6.86 -6.71
CA ASP A 475 -9.21 8.18 -6.53
C ASP A 475 -7.81 8.16 -5.90
N ALA A 476 -7.15 6.99 -5.85
CA ALA A 476 -5.82 6.83 -5.24
C ALA A 476 -4.77 7.82 -5.75
N TYR A 477 -4.74 8.11 -7.06
CA TYR A 477 -3.83 9.10 -7.66
C TYR A 477 -4.02 10.51 -7.10
N LYS A 478 -5.27 10.95 -6.89
CA LYS A 478 -5.53 12.27 -6.31
C LYS A 478 -5.20 12.31 -4.83
N ARG A 479 -5.39 11.19 -4.12
CA ARG A 479 -5.11 11.09 -2.68
C ARG A 479 -3.61 11.06 -2.39
N ILE A 480 -2.81 10.36 -3.19
CA ILE A 480 -1.35 10.33 -3.00
C ILE A 480 -0.74 11.73 -3.14
N GLU A 481 -1.22 12.56 -4.08
CA GLU A 481 -0.77 13.95 -4.23
C GLU A 481 -1.05 14.77 -2.97
N LYS A 482 -2.23 14.60 -2.35
CA LYS A 482 -2.53 15.26 -1.07
C LYS A 482 -1.59 14.79 0.05
N VAL A 483 -1.29 13.49 0.13
CA VAL A 483 -0.33 12.95 1.11
C VAL A 483 1.06 13.58 0.90
N ILE A 484 1.50 13.67 -0.36
CA ILE A 484 2.75 14.33 -0.75
C ILE A 484 2.78 15.78 -0.28
N GLU A 485 1.72 16.55 -0.56
CA GLU A 485 1.59 17.95 -0.17
C GLU A 485 1.64 18.14 1.35
N ILE A 486 0.95 17.27 2.10
CA ILE A 486 0.95 17.32 3.57
C ILE A 486 2.35 17.05 4.12
N ILE A 487 3.07 16.04 3.59
CA ILE A 487 4.43 15.77 4.04
C ILE A 487 5.34 16.96 3.73
N ARG A 488 5.27 17.50 2.50
CA ARG A 488 6.04 18.66 2.03
C ARG A 488 5.74 19.97 2.76
N SER A 489 4.58 20.08 3.42
CA SER A 489 4.26 21.27 4.23
C SER A 489 5.26 21.50 5.38
N ASN A 490 5.99 20.46 5.79
CA ASN A 490 7.10 20.60 6.72
C ASN A 490 8.40 20.91 5.97
N LEU A 491 8.79 22.19 5.96
CA LEU A 491 9.98 22.69 5.27
C LEU A 491 11.33 22.17 5.81
N LEU A 492 11.32 21.47 6.96
CA LEU A 492 12.51 20.86 7.56
C LEU A 492 12.74 19.41 7.11
N VAL A 493 11.83 18.87 6.30
CA VAL A 493 11.87 17.49 5.82
C VAL A 493 12.24 17.48 4.35
N ASP A 494 13.28 16.75 4.01
CA ASP A 494 13.60 16.42 2.62
C ASP A 494 12.64 15.33 2.12
N VAL A 495 11.91 15.60 1.03
CA VAL A 495 10.89 14.70 0.49
C VAL A 495 11.31 14.20 -0.88
N ILE A 496 11.71 12.93 -0.93
CA ILE A 496 12.05 12.22 -2.14
C ILE A 496 10.79 11.59 -2.70
N ILE A 497 10.41 12.01 -3.91
CA ILE A 497 9.31 11.40 -4.66
C ILE A 497 9.90 10.60 -5.78
N GLU A 498 9.66 9.30 -5.76
CA GLU A 498 10.05 8.39 -6.83
C GLU A 498 8.86 8.15 -7.76
N GLU A 499 9.15 8.04 -9.05
CA GLU A 499 8.17 7.68 -10.08
C GLU A 499 8.58 6.36 -10.76
N ASP A 500 9.79 5.86 -10.50
CA ASP A 500 10.29 4.59 -11.04
C ASP A 500 10.01 3.41 -10.10
N VAL A 501 8.97 2.64 -10.39
CA VAL A 501 8.56 1.44 -9.64
C VAL A 501 9.69 0.41 -9.53
N ARG A 502 10.60 0.36 -10.52
CA ARG A 502 11.75 -0.57 -10.51
C ARG A 502 12.68 -0.29 -9.33
N LYS A 503 12.80 0.97 -8.94
CA LYS A 503 13.59 1.41 -7.78
C LYS A 503 12.79 1.37 -6.48
N PHE A 504 11.48 1.60 -6.58
CA PHE A 504 10.62 1.85 -5.43
C PHE A 504 9.35 0.99 -5.49
N ASN A 505 9.52 -0.26 -5.07
CA ASN A 505 8.47 -1.28 -5.03
C ASN A 505 8.37 -1.92 -3.65
N GLN A 506 7.41 -2.83 -3.48
CA GLN A 506 7.09 -3.41 -2.18
C GLN A 506 8.29 -4.17 -1.58
N ILE A 507 8.98 -4.96 -2.41
CA ILE A 507 10.15 -5.73 -2.01
C ILE A 507 11.31 -4.81 -1.63
N SER A 508 11.64 -3.82 -2.48
CA SER A 508 12.75 -2.90 -2.19
C SER A 508 12.48 -2.07 -0.93
N MET A 509 11.25 -1.66 -0.71
CA MET A 509 10.85 -0.90 0.49
C MET A 509 10.84 -1.71 1.76
N MET A 510 10.38 -2.96 1.73
CA MET A 510 10.45 -3.83 2.90
C MET A 510 11.91 -4.15 3.27
N ASN A 511 12.78 -4.38 2.28
CA ASN A 511 14.21 -4.58 2.50
C ASN A 511 14.91 -3.34 3.06
N ASP A 512 14.68 -2.15 2.48
CA ASP A 512 15.25 -0.90 2.98
C ASP A 512 14.73 -0.61 4.40
N PHE A 513 13.44 -0.84 4.65
CA PHE A 513 12.88 -0.71 6.00
C PHE A 513 13.56 -1.66 6.99
N ASN A 514 13.72 -2.95 6.67
CA ASN A 514 14.43 -3.90 7.54
C ASN A 514 15.84 -3.43 7.90
N ALA A 515 16.60 -2.93 6.91
CA ALA A 515 17.94 -2.42 7.12
C ALA A 515 17.96 -1.18 8.04
N ARG A 516 17.05 -0.22 7.82
CA ARG A 516 16.91 0.99 8.66
C ARG A 516 16.39 0.66 10.05
N PHE A 517 15.42 -0.23 10.16
CA PHE A 517 14.82 -0.68 11.41
C PHE A 517 15.86 -1.35 12.30
N LYS A 518 16.66 -2.27 11.75
CA LYS A 518 17.79 -2.88 12.46
C LYS A 518 18.74 -1.83 13.04
N ASN A 519 19.13 -0.85 12.23
CA ASN A 519 20.00 0.25 12.70
C ASN A 519 19.32 1.10 13.79
N ALA A 520 18.04 1.43 13.61
CA ALA A 520 17.26 2.17 14.59
C ALA A 520 17.17 1.43 15.94
N MET A 521 16.99 0.10 15.93
CA MET A 521 16.97 -0.71 17.15
C MET A 521 18.34 -0.68 17.86
N LEU A 522 19.44 -0.82 17.13
CA LEU A 522 20.79 -0.73 17.71
C LEU A 522 21.03 0.64 18.38
N GLU A 523 20.60 1.73 17.75
CA GLU A 523 20.75 3.07 18.32
C GLU A 523 19.80 3.31 19.50
N SER A 524 18.58 2.81 19.42
CA SER A 524 17.60 2.80 20.51
C SER A 524 18.15 2.10 21.75
N GLN A 525 18.85 0.97 21.59
CA GLN A 525 19.49 0.27 22.71
C GLN A 525 20.55 1.14 23.41
N LYS A 526 21.32 1.93 22.66
CA LYS A 526 22.32 2.84 23.24
C LYS A 526 21.66 3.93 24.07
N VAL A 527 20.50 4.43 23.65
CA VAL A 527 19.72 5.42 24.42
C VAL A 527 19.25 4.82 25.74
N VAL A 528 18.73 3.59 25.72
CA VAL A 528 18.33 2.87 26.96
C VAL A 528 19.53 2.68 27.89
N GLN A 529 20.66 2.20 27.37
CA GLN A 529 21.87 1.96 28.16
C GLN A 529 22.44 3.24 28.78
N ALA A 530 22.46 4.35 28.02
CA ALA A 530 22.94 5.64 28.53
C ALA A 530 22.05 6.17 29.67
N ARG A 531 20.74 5.94 29.60
CA ARG A 531 19.80 6.34 30.64
C ARG A 531 19.93 5.51 31.91
N VAL A 532 20.01 4.19 31.80
CA VAL A 532 20.25 3.30 32.96
C VAL A 532 21.55 3.68 33.66
N ALA A 533 22.63 3.90 32.91
CA ALA A 533 23.90 4.34 33.48
C ALA A 533 23.81 5.70 34.22
N HIS A 534 23.00 6.63 33.70
CA HIS A 534 22.76 7.92 34.36
C HIS A 534 21.90 7.76 35.63
N GLU A 535 20.87 6.93 35.61
CA GLU A 535 20.03 6.64 36.78
C GLU A 535 20.84 5.96 37.90
N ASP A 536 21.68 4.98 37.56
CA ASP A 536 22.59 4.33 38.49
C ASP A 536 23.58 5.31 39.12
N GLN A 537 24.13 6.24 38.33
CA GLN A 537 25.03 7.30 38.83
C GLN A 537 24.30 8.24 39.81
N VAL A 538 23.08 8.65 39.50
CA VAL A 538 22.27 9.51 40.39
C VAL A 538 21.92 8.78 41.68
N ALA A 539 21.52 7.50 41.60
CA ALA A 539 21.23 6.68 42.77
C ALA A 539 22.45 6.54 43.69
N LEU A 540 23.63 6.29 43.13
CA LEU A 540 24.89 6.18 43.87
C LEU A 540 25.28 7.51 44.55
N VAL A 541 25.04 8.65 43.90
CA VAL A 541 25.26 9.99 44.51
C VAL A 541 24.27 10.26 45.66
N ILE A 542 23.01 9.85 45.52
CA ILE A 542 22.01 9.99 46.58
C ILE A 542 22.37 9.10 47.78
N GLU A 543 22.75 7.84 47.54
CA GLU A 543 23.17 6.91 48.59
C GLU A 543 24.40 7.45 49.32
N HIS A 544 25.43 7.91 48.60
CA HIS A 544 26.59 8.55 49.23
C HIS A 544 26.22 9.81 50.02
N ASN A 545 25.28 10.64 49.56
CA ASN A 545 24.83 11.82 50.30
C ASN A 545 24.03 11.47 51.57
N HIS A 546 23.23 10.39 51.55
CA HIS A 546 22.57 9.87 52.75
C HIS A 546 23.60 9.35 53.75
N ASP A 547 24.59 8.60 53.27
CA ASP A 547 25.68 8.07 54.09
C ASP A 547 26.52 9.20 54.72
N PHE A 548 26.74 10.30 54.00
CA PHE A 548 27.35 11.52 54.53
C PHE A 548 26.47 12.24 55.55
N LYS A 549 25.16 12.34 55.31
CA LYS A 549 24.21 12.98 56.23
C LYS A 549 24.08 12.19 57.54
N ASP A 550 24.08 10.87 57.47
CA ASP A 550 24.02 10.00 58.63
C ASP A 550 25.33 10.03 59.42
N LYS A 551 26.49 10.01 58.73
CA LYS A 551 27.80 10.23 59.36
C LYS A 551 27.92 11.61 60.00
N PHE A 552 27.41 12.66 59.36
CA PHE A 552 27.41 14.02 59.90
C PHE A 552 26.47 14.17 61.09
N SER A 553 25.30 13.52 61.05
CA SER A 553 24.35 13.50 62.16
C SER A 553 24.90 12.72 63.36
N ALA A 554 25.59 11.60 63.13
CA ALA A 554 26.30 10.84 64.16
C ALA A 554 27.47 11.64 64.75
N LEU A 555 28.22 12.37 63.92
CA LEU A 555 29.29 13.26 64.39
C LEU A 555 28.72 14.39 65.26
N LYS A 556 27.57 14.95 64.86
CA LYS A 556 26.89 16.01 65.61
C LYS A 556 26.32 15.50 66.95
N ALA A 557 25.81 14.28 67.00
CA ALA A 557 25.37 13.63 68.23
C ALA A 557 26.54 13.38 69.19
N ASN A 558 27.67 12.87 68.68
CA ASN A 558 28.88 12.68 69.49
C ASN A 558 29.44 14.01 70.03
N LEU A 559 29.38 15.08 69.24
CA LEU A 559 29.80 16.42 69.68
C LEU A 559 28.84 17.02 70.74
N SER A 560 27.54 16.74 70.67
CA SER A 560 26.58 17.19 71.69
C SER A 560 26.65 16.40 72.99
N ASP A 561 27.10 15.14 72.95
CA ASP A 561 27.30 14.31 74.14
C ASP A 561 28.61 14.71 74.88
N GLU A 562 29.66 15.14 74.16
CA GLU A 562 30.89 15.68 74.78
C GLU A 562 30.67 17.06 75.44
N GLU A 563 29.75 17.89 74.94
CA GLU A 563 29.40 19.17 75.60
C GLU A 563 28.56 18.94 76.87
N ALA A 564 27.73 17.90 76.92
CA ALA A 564 26.91 17.57 78.10
C ALA A 564 27.71 16.95 79.27
N GLU A 565 28.84 16.29 79.00
CA GLU A 565 29.73 15.79 80.05
C GLU A 565 30.65 16.88 80.63
N SER A 566 30.86 17.99 79.91
CA SER A 566 31.72 19.10 80.36
C SER A 566 31.04 20.11 81.33
N GLU A 567 29.71 20.06 81.49
CA GLU A 567 28.97 20.95 82.41
C GLU A 567 28.68 20.32 83.80
N SER A 568 29.18 19.10 84.08
CA SER A 568 28.95 18.43 85.39
C SER A 568 30.09 18.52 86.40
N GLU A 569 31.27 19.05 86.05
CA GLU A 569 32.40 19.25 86.97
C GLU A 569 32.83 20.72 87.02
N GLY A 570 32.19 21.52 87.88
CA GLY A 570 32.55 22.94 87.99
C GLY A 570 31.90 23.73 89.13
N ALA A 571 31.71 23.13 90.31
CA ALA A 571 31.36 23.89 91.52
C ALA A 571 32.36 23.60 92.64
N THR A 572 33.31 24.51 92.89
CA THR A 572 33.61 25.17 94.19
C THR A 572 34.99 25.88 94.21
N ILE A 573 35.09 26.88 95.12
CA ILE A 573 36.30 27.54 95.69
C ILE A 573 36.86 28.73 94.86
N SER A 574 37.25 29.92 95.37
CA SER A 574 37.03 30.76 96.57
C SER A 574 37.76 32.10 96.32
N GLU A 575 37.32 33.18 96.98
CA GLU A 575 38.06 34.41 97.39
C GLU A 575 39.37 34.84 96.67
N ILE A 576 39.36 36.03 96.06
CA ILE A 576 40.04 37.29 96.48
C ILE A 576 39.52 38.44 95.61
#